data_AF-Q6JU93-F1
#
_entry.id   AF-Q6JU93-F1
#
_cell.length_a   1.000
_cell.length_b   1.000
_cell.length_c   1.000
_cell.angle_alpha   90.00
_cell.angle_beta   90.00
_cell.angle_gamma   90.00
#
_symmetry.space_group_name_H-M   'P 1'
#
loop_
_entity.id
_entity.type
_entity.pdbx_description
1 polymer ?
#
loop_
_entity_poly.entity_id
_entity_poly.type
_entity_poly.pdbx_seq_one_letter_code
_entity_poly.pdbx_strand_id
1 'polypeptide(L)'
;EIRGMMDRKRNIRNMSVIAHVDHGKSTLTDSLVSKAGIIAGAKAGETRFTDTRADEQERCITIKSTAISMYFELEDRDLVFITHPDQRDNTKGFLINLIDSPGHVDFSSEVTAALRVTDGALVVVDCVSGVCVQTETVLRQAIAERIKPILFMNKMDRALLELQLEQEDLFQTFQRIVENVNVIIATYNDDSGPMGEVRVDPSKGSVGFGSGL
;
A
#
# COMPACT_ATOMS: atom_id res chain seq x y z
N GLU A 1 12.34 -23.65 0.68
CA GLU A 1 11.16 -23.28 -0.15
C GLU A 1 11.29 -21.90 -0.81
N ILE A 2 11.63 -20.83 -0.07
CA ILE A 2 11.76 -19.46 -0.61
C ILE A 2 12.65 -19.38 -1.87
N ARG A 3 13.82 -20.04 -1.88
CA ARG A 3 14.74 -20.03 -3.02
C ARG A 3 14.12 -20.57 -4.32
N GLY A 4 13.29 -21.62 -4.24
CA GLY A 4 12.62 -22.17 -5.43
C GLY A 4 11.49 -21.30 -5.96
N MET A 5 11.01 -20.33 -5.17
CA MET A 5 10.05 -19.33 -5.61
C MET A 5 10.69 -18.06 -6.15
N MET A 6 11.94 -17.77 -5.78
CA MET A 6 12.72 -16.69 -6.41
C MET A 6 12.98 -16.96 -7.90
N ASP A 7 13.01 -18.23 -8.31
CA ASP A 7 13.11 -18.61 -9.73
C ASP A 7 11.83 -18.26 -10.52
N ARG A 8 10.68 -18.13 -9.83
CA ARG A 8 9.36 -17.85 -10.42
C ARG A 8 9.08 -16.35 -10.47
N LYS A 9 9.80 -15.65 -11.35
CA LYS A 9 9.77 -14.18 -11.45
C LYS A 9 8.36 -13.61 -11.68
N ARG A 10 7.47 -14.33 -12.37
CA ARG A 10 6.11 -13.86 -12.66
C ARG A 10 5.21 -13.84 -11.42
N ASN A 11 5.56 -14.58 -10.37
CA ASN A 11 4.81 -14.62 -9.11
C ASN A 11 5.42 -13.71 -8.03
N ILE A 12 6.44 -12.92 -8.37
CA ILE A 12 7.04 -11.94 -7.47
C ILE A 12 6.34 -10.59 -7.67
N ARG A 13 6.04 -9.90 -6.57
CA ARG A 13 5.49 -8.54 -6.56
C ARG A 13 6.32 -7.66 -5.65
N ASN A 14 6.97 -6.65 -6.21
CA ASN A 14 7.67 -5.65 -5.42
C ASN A 14 6.75 -4.45 -5.26
N MET A 15 6.41 -4.12 -4.02
CA MET A 15 5.53 -3.00 -3.72
C MET A 15 6.06 -2.13 -2.60
N SER A 16 5.87 -0.82 -2.70
CA SER A 16 6.13 0.12 -1.62
C SER A 16 4.82 0.56 -0.97
N VAL A 17 4.83 0.85 0.33
CA VAL A 17 3.69 1.55 0.95
C VAL A 17 3.96 3.05 0.90
N ILE A 18 2.96 3.86 0.55
CA ILE A 18 3.02 5.33 0.52
C ILE A 18 1.94 5.84 1.48
N ALA A 19 2.30 6.72 2.41
CA ALA A 19 1.34 7.33 3.30
C ALA A 19 1.87 8.66 3.83
N HIS A 20 0.96 9.53 4.26
CA HIS A 20 1.30 10.67 5.10
C HIS A 20 1.70 10.19 6.51
N VAL A 21 2.41 11.04 7.25
CA VAL A 21 2.67 10.81 8.68
C VAL A 21 1.33 10.62 9.40
N ASP A 22 1.31 9.70 10.38
CA ASP A 22 0.14 9.33 11.17
C ASP A 22 -1.05 8.71 10.41
N HIS A 23 -0.92 8.35 9.12
CA HIS A 23 -1.97 7.62 8.39
C HIS A 23 -2.02 6.11 8.71
N GLY A 24 -1.21 5.62 9.66
CA GLY A 24 -1.22 4.23 10.10
C GLY A 24 -0.49 3.25 9.17
N LYS A 25 0.54 3.73 8.46
CA LYS A 25 1.36 2.93 7.54
C LYS A 25 2.13 1.80 8.23
N SER A 26 2.82 2.09 9.34
CA SER A 26 3.56 1.07 10.10
C SER A 26 2.59 0.01 10.63
N THR A 27 1.44 0.42 11.20
CA THR A 27 0.42 -0.50 11.72
C THR A 27 -0.16 -1.41 10.63
N LEU A 28 -0.47 -0.86 9.46
CA LEU A 28 -0.94 -1.65 8.32
C LEU A 28 0.12 -2.66 7.86
N THR A 29 1.38 -2.23 7.80
CA THR A 29 2.50 -3.08 7.41
C THR A 29 2.72 -4.20 8.42
N ASP A 30 2.70 -3.90 9.71
CA ASP A 30 2.79 -4.90 10.79
C ASP A 30 1.67 -5.94 10.72
N SER A 31 0.43 -5.51 10.41
CA SER A 31 -0.70 -6.41 10.21
C SER A 31 -0.48 -7.37 9.05
N LEU A 32 0.09 -6.90 7.94
CA LEU A 32 0.47 -7.74 6.81
C LEU A 32 1.58 -8.74 7.18
N VAL A 33 2.60 -8.31 7.91
CA VAL A 33 3.70 -9.19 8.35
C VAL A 33 3.18 -10.28 9.31
N SER A 34 2.29 -9.90 10.23
CA SER A 34 1.59 -10.84 11.12
C SER A 34 0.79 -11.88 10.33
N LYS A 35 0.02 -11.43 9.34
CA LYS A 35 -0.80 -12.33 8.51
C LYS A 35 0.04 -13.26 7.65
N ALA A 36 1.21 -12.82 7.19
CA ALA A 36 2.15 -13.64 6.42
C ALA A 36 2.81 -14.75 7.26
N GLY A 37 2.51 -14.86 8.56
CA GLY A 37 3.06 -15.90 9.44
C GLY A 37 4.54 -15.71 9.76
N ILE A 38 5.12 -14.56 9.39
CA ILE A 38 6.49 -14.17 9.75
C ILE A 38 6.56 -13.81 11.23
N ILE A 39 5.44 -13.35 11.81
CA ILE A 39 5.31 -12.99 13.22
C ILE A 39 4.23 -13.88 13.87
N ALA A 40 4.49 -14.32 15.11
CA ALA A 40 3.44 -14.93 15.94
C ALA A 40 2.41 -13.84 16.30
N GLY A 41 1.13 -14.06 15.95
CA GLY A 41 0.06 -13.05 16.08
C GLY A 41 -0.10 -12.41 17.47
N ALA A 42 0.47 -12.98 18.53
CA ALA A 42 0.52 -12.41 19.87
C ALA A 42 1.46 -11.20 20.04
N LYS A 43 2.35 -10.91 19.07
CA LYS A 43 3.23 -9.73 19.07
C LYS A 43 2.86 -8.67 18.02
N ALA A 44 1.81 -8.92 17.25
CA ALA A 44 1.32 -7.99 16.25
C ALA A 44 0.62 -6.82 16.95
N GLY A 45 1.22 -5.63 16.89
CA GLY A 45 0.67 -4.40 17.46
C GLY A 45 1.42 -3.82 18.66
N GLU A 46 2.09 -4.64 19.49
CA GLU A 46 2.87 -4.13 20.65
C GLU A 46 4.31 -3.76 20.30
N THR A 47 4.92 -4.47 19.35
CA THR A 47 6.27 -4.21 18.85
C THR A 47 6.21 -4.00 17.34
N ARG A 48 6.20 -2.73 16.91
CA ARG A 48 6.26 -2.35 15.49
C ARG A 48 7.54 -2.90 14.90
N PHE A 49 7.45 -3.91 14.03
CA PHE A 49 8.61 -4.67 13.57
C PHE A 49 9.34 -3.95 12.44
N THR A 50 8.63 -3.11 11.69
CA THR A 50 9.22 -2.22 10.69
C THR A 50 10.11 -1.15 11.33
N ASP A 51 9.74 -0.70 12.54
CA ASP A 51 10.45 0.32 13.30
C ASP A 51 11.54 -0.35 14.15
N THR A 52 12.63 -0.76 13.49
CA THR A 52 13.72 -1.52 14.13
C THR A 52 14.55 -0.69 15.11
N ARG A 53 14.51 0.65 15.01
CA ARG A 53 15.32 1.53 15.86
C ARG A 53 14.51 2.13 17.01
N ALA A 54 15.17 2.37 18.14
CA ALA A 54 14.54 2.94 19.33
C ALA A 54 13.97 4.36 19.11
N ASP A 55 14.60 5.16 18.26
CA ASP A 55 14.13 6.49 17.88
C ASP A 55 12.91 6.46 16.95
N GLU A 56 12.77 5.44 16.11
CA GLU A 56 11.57 5.21 15.28
C GLU A 56 10.37 4.87 16.16
N GLN A 57 10.56 3.95 17.12
CA GLN A 57 9.51 3.52 18.05
C GLN A 57 9.06 4.65 18.97
N GLU A 58 9.99 5.43 19.53
CA GLU A 58 9.70 6.55 20.44
C GLU A 58 8.91 7.66 19.73
N ARG A 59 9.24 7.94 18.46
CA ARG A 59 8.62 9.02 17.68
C ARG A 59 7.46 8.58 16.79
N CYS A 60 7.18 7.29 16.73
CA CYS A 60 6.13 6.70 15.88
C CYS A 60 6.29 7.05 14.39
N ILE A 61 7.53 7.15 13.89
CA ILE A 61 7.83 7.46 12.47
C ILE A 61 8.80 6.44 11.87
N THR A 62 8.59 6.09 10.60
CA THR A 62 9.54 5.31 9.80
C THR A 62 10.70 6.21 9.37
N ILE A 63 11.92 5.91 9.83
CA ILE A 63 13.14 6.68 9.49
C ILE A 63 13.94 5.95 8.41
N LYS A 64 13.97 4.61 8.40
CA LYS A 64 14.69 3.81 7.40
C LYS A 64 13.79 2.86 6.64
N SER A 65 14.12 2.67 5.36
CA SER A 65 13.47 1.64 4.56
C SER A 65 13.84 0.21 5.01
N THR A 66 12.82 -0.57 5.33
CA THR A 66 12.92 -2.01 5.59
C THR A 66 12.23 -2.79 4.49
N ALA A 67 12.81 -3.92 4.09
CA ALA A 67 12.24 -4.82 3.10
C ALA A 67 11.75 -6.09 3.78
N ILE A 68 10.48 -6.42 3.56
CA ILE A 68 9.81 -7.60 4.12
C ILE A 68 9.32 -8.47 2.96
N SER A 69 9.73 -9.73 2.94
CA SER A 69 9.24 -10.70 1.97
C SER A 69 8.14 -11.56 2.59
N MET A 70 6.93 -11.45 2.04
CA MET A 70 5.76 -12.20 2.48
C MET A 70 5.39 -13.27 1.47
N TYR A 71 4.98 -14.42 1.97
CA TYR A 71 4.49 -15.52 1.14
C TYR A 71 2.98 -15.68 1.31
N PHE A 72 2.27 -15.70 0.19
CA PHE A 72 0.83 -15.94 0.15
C PHE A 72 0.48 -16.99 -0.89
N GLU A 73 -0.40 -17.92 -0.53
CA GLU A 73 -1.01 -18.86 -1.46
C GLU A 73 -2.42 -18.40 -1.78
N LEU A 74 -2.71 -18.20 -3.06
CA LEU A 74 -4.06 -17.90 -3.51
C LEU A 74 -4.86 -19.19 -3.72
N GLU A 75 -6.15 -19.12 -3.42
CA GLU A 75 -7.08 -20.21 -3.73
C GLU A 75 -7.38 -20.27 -5.24
N ASP A 76 -7.81 -21.44 -5.73
CA ASP A 76 -8.11 -21.64 -7.15
C ASP A 76 -9.19 -20.70 -7.70
N ARG A 77 -10.08 -20.21 -6.83
CA ARG A 77 -11.10 -19.21 -7.16
C ARG A 77 -10.50 -17.85 -7.50
N ASP A 78 -9.44 -17.43 -6.81
CA ASP A 78 -8.86 -16.08 -6.92
C ASP A 78 -7.90 -15.99 -8.12
N LEU A 79 -7.33 -17.15 -8.47
CA LEU A 79 -6.42 -17.32 -9.58
C LEU A 79 -7.04 -17.02 -10.96
N VAL A 80 -8.37 -17.07 -11.07
CA VAL A 80 -9.12 -16.79 -12.31
C VAL A 80 -9.14 -15.28 -12.63
N PHE A 81 -9.00 -14.43 -11.61
CA PHE A 81 -9.02 -12.97 -11.79
C PHE A 81 -7.69 -12.41 -12.31
N ILE A 82 -6.62 -13.22 -12.33
CA ILE A 82 -5.34 -12.83 -12.94
C ILE A 82 -5.43 -13.13 -14.44
N THR A 83 -5.87 -12.13 -15.20
CA THR A 83 -6.25 -12.29 -16.62
C THR A 83 -5.09 -12.23 -17.59
N HIS A 84 -3.96 -11.61 -17.22
CA HIS A 84 -2.82 -11.48 -18.12
C HIS A 84 -1.89 -12.70 -18.04
N PRO A 85 -1.56 -13.35 -19.18
CA PRO A 85 -0.73 -14.55 -19.21
C PRO A 85 0.72 -14.32 -18.76
N ASP A 86 1.19 -13.07 -18.81
CA ASP A 86 2.53 -12.69 -18.32
C ASP A 86 2.58 -12.36 -16.83
N GLN A 87 1.43 -12.29 -16.16
CA GLN A 87 1.35 -11.93 -14.74
C GLN A 87 1.43 -13.13 -13.80
N ARG A 88 1.53 -14.36 -14.30
CA ARG A 88 1.51 -15.55 -13.44
C ARG A 88 2.27 -16.74 -14.05
N ASP A 89 2.96 -17.47 -13.18
CA ASP A 89 3.43 -18.85 -13.40
C ASP A 89 2.37 -19.85 -12.91
N ASN A 90 2.40 -21.10 -13.39
CA ASN A 90 1.42 -22.18 -13.11
C ASN A 90 1.30 -22.63 -11.63
N THR A 91 1.67 -21.79 -10.67
CA THR A 91 1.68 -22.10 -9.24
C THR A 91 0.78 -21.16 -8.45
N LYS A 92 0.36 -21.58 -7.26
CA LYS A 92 -0.57 -20.84 -6.39
C LYS A 92 0.12 -19.86 -5.45
N GLY A 93 1.42 -20.05 -5.24
CA GLY A 93 2.23 -19.25 -4.34
C GLY A 93 2.74 -17.97 -4.99
N PHE A 94 2.62 -16.86 -4.26
CA PHE A 94 3.11 -15.53 -4.60
C PHE A 94 4.07 -15.03 -3.53
N LEU A 95 5.15 -14.40 -3.99
CA LEU A 95 6.13 -13.74 -3.14
C LEU A 95 5.93 -12.24 -3.26
N ILE A 96 5.49 -11.61 -2.18
CA ILE A 96 5.26 -10.16 -2.14
C ILE A 96 6.38 -9.54 -1.32
N ASN A 97 7.23 -8.75 -1.97
CA ASN A 97 8.24 -7.94 -1.32
C ASN A 97 7.64 -6.57 -1.04
N LEU A 98 7.42 -6.28 0.23
CA LEU A 98 6.98 -4.98 0.71
C LEU A 98 8.20 -4.18 1.14
N ILE A 99 8.33 -2.98 0.58
CA ILE A 99 9.36 -2.02 0.97
C ILE A 99 8.68 -0.90 1.71
N ASP A 100 9.01 -0.78 3.00
CA ASP A 100 8.54 0.34 3.79
C ASP A 100 9.38 1.56 3.44
N SER A 101 8.75 2.65 3.02
CA SER A 101 9.44 3.93 2.74
C SER A 101 9.23 4.92 3.89
N PRO A 102 10.09 5.91 4.11
CA PRO A 102 9.78 6.97 5.06
C PRO A 102 8.55 7.79 4.61
N GLY A 103 7.66 8.15 5.54
CA GLY A 103 6.52 9.05 5.24
C GLY A 103 6.85 10.54 5.36
N HIS A 104 7.99 10.87 5.98
CA HIS A 104 8.37 12.24 6.29
C HIS A 104 9.14 12.91 5.14
N VAL A 105 8.89 14.21 4.90
CA VAL A 105 9.50 14.99 3.80
C VAL A 105 11.02 15.05 3.84
N ASP A 106 11.59 14.98 5.04
CA ASP A 106 13.04 15.06 5.28
C ASP A 106 13.81 13.87 4.69
N PHE A 107 13.14 12.74 4.42
CA PHE A 107 13.76 11.51 3.89
C PHE A 107 13.41 11.24 2.42
N SER A 108 13.14 12.29 1.65
CA SER A 108 12.75 12.20 0.23
C SER A 108 13.72 11.41 -0.67
N SER A 109 15.02 11.37 -0.34
CA SER A 109 16.02 10.59 -1.08
C SER A 109 15.82 9.07 -0.91
N GLU A 110 15.49 8.62 0.30
CA GLU A 110 15.18 7.21 0.57
C GLU A 110 13.86 6.80 -0.08
N VAL A 111 12.84 7.68 -0.02
CA VAL A 111 11.55 7.44 -0.69
C VAL A 111 11.73 7.23 -2.19
N THR A 112 12.51 8.10 -2.84
CA THR A 112 12.77 7.98 -4.28
C THR A 112 13.54 6.69 -4.61
N ALA A 113 14.52 6.31 -3.78
CA ALA A 113 15.27 5.07 -3.96
C ALA A 113 14.37 3.83 -3.79
N ALA A 114 13.46 3.83 -2.81
CA ALA A 114 12.49 2.76 -2.59
C ALA A 114 11.51 2.63 -3.75
N LEU A 115 10.99 3.75 -4.27
CA LEU A 115 10.05 3.75 -5.40
C LEU A 115 10.70 3.14 -6.66
N ARG A 116 11.95 3.48 -6.96
CA ARG A 116 12.68 2.97 -8.14
C ARG A 116 12.87 1.46 -8.19
N VAL A 117 12.80 0.77 -7.06
CA VAL A 117 12.96 -0.69 -6.97
C VAL A 117 11.62 -1.42 -6.88
N THR A 118 10.50 -0.71 -6.88
CA THR A 118 9.15 -1.28 -6.76
C THR A 118 8.35 -1.16 -8.04
N ASP A 119 7.51 -2.15 -8.29
CA ASP A 119 6.64 -2.22 -9.47
C ASP A 119 5.24 -1.66 -9.17
N GLY A 120 4.82 -1.70 -7.91
CA GLY A 120 3.54 -1.19 -7.42
C GLY A 120 3.67 -0.36 -6.16
N ALA A 121 2.66 0.47 -5.87
CA ALA A 121 2.61 1.25 -4.65
C ALA A 121 1.24 1.12 -3.98
N LEU A 122 1.23 0.82 -2.68
CA LEU A 122 0.05 0.85 -1.83
C LEU A 122 -0.07 2.23 -1.19
N VAL A 123 -1.03 3.04 -1.63
CA VAL A 123 -1.29 4.38 -1.13
C VAL A 123 -2.29 4.30 0.02
N VAL A 124 -1.85 4.66 1.23
CA VAL A 124 -2.67 4.64 2.44
C VAL A 124 -3.18 6.06 2.73
N VAL A 125 -4.49 6.20 2.79
CA VAL A 125 -5.18 7.47 3.02
C VAL A 125 -6.11 7.33 4.22
N ASP A 126 -6.05 8.28 5.16
CA ASP A 126 -6.98 8.33 6.29
C ASP A 126 -8.37 8.75 5.81
N CYS A 127 -9.42 8.02 6.22
CA CYS A 127 -10.81 8.35 5.92
C CYS A 127 -11.23 9.75 6.42
N VAL A 128 -10.63 10.24 7.51
CA VAL A 128 -10.98 11.53 8.11
C VAL A 128 -10.15 12.67 7.52
N SER A 129 -8.84 12.48 7.39
CA SER A 129 -7.93 13.53 6.89
C SER A 129 -7.92 13.64 5.37
N GLY A 130 -8.23 12.55 4.65
CA GLY A 130 -8.19 12.52 3.19
C GLY A 130 -6.76 12.63 2.64
N VAL A 131 -6.65 13.14 1.41
CA VAL A 131 -5.36 13.23 0.70
C VAL A 131 -4.59 14.47 1.18
N CYS A 132 -3.42 14.25 1.77
CA CYS A 132 -2.53 15.32 2.21
C CYS A 132 -1.42 15.62 1.18
N VAL A 133 -0.75 16.77 1.33
CA VAL A 133 0.33 17.23 0.42
C VAL A 133 1.49 16.23 0.30
N GLN A 134 1.81 15.51 1.38
CA GLN A 134 2.86 14.49 1.33
C GLN A 134 2.43 13.29 0.48
N THR A 135 1.19 12.81 0.65
CA THR A 135 0.64 11.73 -0.16
C THR A 135 0.63 12.11 -1.64
N GLU A 136 0.22 13.34 -1.98
CA GLU A 136 0.27 13.85 -3.35
C GLU A 136 1.70 13.90 -3.91
N THR A 137 2.65 14.41 -3.12
CA THR A 137 4.04 14.56 -3.56
C THR A 137 4.70 13.22 -3.86
N VAL A 138 4.50 12.23 -2.97
CA VAL A 138 5.06 10.88 -3.15
C VAL A 138 4.31 10.10 -4.23
N LEU A 139 2.99 10.26 -4.35
CA LEU A 139 2.21 9.67 -5.44
C LEU A 139 2.67 10.20 -6.80
N ARG A 140 2.94 11.51 -6.91
CA ARG A 140 3.52 12.11 -8.12
C ARG A 140 4.88 11.52 -8.47
N GLN A 141 5.74 11.30 -7.48
CA GLN A 141 7.03 10.64 -7.69
C GLN A 141 6.86 9.20 -8.16
N ALA A 142 5.90 8.47 -7.58
CA ALA A 142 5.61 7.09 -7.98
C ALA A 142 5.12 6.99 -9.43
N ILE A 143 4.24 7.92 -9.85
CA ILE A 143 3.78 7.99 -11.24
C ILE A 143 4.93 8.32 -12.21
N ALA A 144 5.83 9.23 -11.82
CA ALA A 144 7.00 9.57 -12.63
C ALA A 144 7.94 8.35 -12.84
N GLU A 145 8.05 7.49 -11.84
CA GLU A 145 8.80 6.23 -11.91
C GLU A 145 7.96 5.07 -12.53
N ARG A 146 6.79 5.37 -13.09
CA ARG A 146 5.87 4.43 -13.75
C ARG A 146 5.37 3.29 -12.85
N ILE A 147 5.07 3.62 -11.61
CA ILE A 147 4.56 2.68 -10.61
C ILE A 147 3.04 2.71 -10.59
N LYS A 148 2.40 1.53 -10.54
CA LYS A 148 0.93 1.44 -10.45
C LYS A 148 0.46 1.62 -9.00
N PRO A 149 -0.34 2.65 -8.67
CA PRO A 149 -0.87 2.84 -7.33
C PRO A 149 -2.12 2.00 -7.08
N ILE A 150 -2.26 1.50 -5.86
CA ILE A 150 -3.46 0.86 -5.30
C ILE A 150 -3.83 1.64 -4.05
N LEU A 151 -5.09 2.03 -3.91
CA LEU A 151 -5.54 2.86 -2.79
C LEU A 151 -6.06 1.98 -1.64
N PHE A 152 -5.69 2.32 -0.42
CA PHE A 152 -6.24 1.75 0.80
C PHE A 152 -6.69 2.88 1.74
N MET A 153 -7.97 2.90 2.05
CA MET A 153 -8.55 3.83 3.02
C MET A 153 -8.45 3.22 4.43
N ASN A 154 -7.78 3.93 5.32
CA ASN A 154 -7.48 3.51 6.68
C ASN A 154 -8.24 4.36 7.72
N LYS A 155 -8.32 3.85 8.95
CA LYS A 155 -8.99 4.46 10.11
C LYS A 155 -10.51 4.61 9.97
N MET A 156 -11.16 3.65 9.32
CA MET A 156 -12.63 3.61 9.25
C MET A 156 -13.31 3.51 10.62
N ASP A 157 -12.62 2.95 11.62
CA ASP A 157 -13.06 2.91 13.01
C ASP A 157 -13.35 4.30 13.57
N ARG A 158 -12.53 5.31 13.25
CA ARG A 158 -12.76 6.69 13.69
C ARG A 158 -14.01 7.29 13.03
N ALA A 159 -14.19 7.03 11.74
CA ALA A 159 -15.37 7.50 11.00
C ALA A 159 -16.67 6.91 11.54
N LEU A 160 -16.65 5.64 11.94
CA LEU A 160 -17.82 4.90 12.43
C LEU A 160 -18.08 5.10 13.93
N LEU A 161 -17.05 5.07 14.77
CA LEU A 161 -17.17 5.06 16.23
C LEU A 161 -17.04 6.46 16.85
N GLU A 162 -16.08 7.26 16.40
CA GLU A 162 -15.86 8.61 16.95
C GLU A 162 -16.81 9.63 16.32
N LEU A 163 -16.81 9.70 14.99
CA LEU A 163 -17.59 10.70 14.24
C LEU A 163 -19.04 10.29 14.02
N GLN A 164 -19.35 8.99 14.14
CA GLN A 164 -20.69 8.41 13.93
C GLN A 164 -21.37 8.95 12.67
N LEU A 165 -20.61 8.99 11.56
CA LEU A 165 -21.11 9.53 10.29
C LEU A 165 -22.27 8.70 9.78
N GLU A 166 -23.23 9.37 9.13
CA GLU A 166 -24.28 8.67 8.40
C GLU A 166 -23.70 7.91 7.20
N GLN A 167 -24.42 6.87 6.76
CA GLN A 167 -23.95 5.99 5.68
C GLN A 167 -23.74 6.76 4.38
N GLU A 168 -24.61 7.73 4.07
CA GLU A 168 -24.50 8.56 2.88
C GLU A 168 -23.29 9.49 2.98
N ASP A 169 -23.10 10.17 4.12
CA ASP A 169 -21.95 11.05 4.33
C ASP A 169 -20.61 10.31 4.23
N LEU A 170 -20.56 9.08 4.76
CA LEU A 170 -19.38 8.23 4.66
C LEU A 170 -19.10 7.84 3.20
N PHE A 171 -20.13 7.47 2.45
CA PHE A 171 -20.01 7.14 1.03
C PHE A 171 -19.53 8.34 0.21
N GLN A 172 -20.12 9.52 0.42
CA GLN A 172 -19.72 10.77 -0.24
C GLN A 172 -18.26 11.13 0.08
N THR A 173 -17.83 10.89 1.33
CA THR A 173 -16.44 11.11 1.75
C THR A 173 -15.49 10.18 1.00
N PHE A 174 -15.81 8.89 0.91
CA PHE A 174 -15.01 7.93 0.14
C PHE A 174 -14.94 8.27 -1.34
N GLN A 175 -16.07 8.60 -1.96
CA GLN A 175 -16.11 9.01 -3.36
C GLN A 175 -15.21 10.23 -3.61
N ARG A 176 -15.27 11.23 -2.73
CA ARG A 176 -14.44 12.44 -2.83
C ARG A 176 -12.94 12.13 -2.69
N ILE A 177 -12.57 11.22 -1.80
CA ILE A 177 -11.17 10.80 -1.65
C ILE A 177 -10.67 10.09 -2.91
N VAL A 178 -11.45 9.15 -3.45
CA VAL A 178 -11.12 8.45 -4.71
C VAL A 178 -10.97 9.45 -5.86
N GLU A 179 -11.91 10.41 -5.97
CA GLU A 179 -11.86 11.45 -6.99
C GLU A 179 -10.62 12.32 -6.88
N ASN A 180 -10.28 12.78 -5.67
CA ASN A 180 -9.05 13.55 -5.44
C ASN A 180 -7.79 12.80 -5.85
N VAL A 181 -7.69 11.51 -5.53
CA VAL A 181 -6.55 10.67 -5.96
C VAL A 181 -6.52 10.54 -7.49
N ASN A 182 -7.68 10.34 -8.12
CA ASN A 182 -7.78 10.24 -9.59
C ASN A 182 -7.44 11.54 -10.30
N VAL A 183 -7.78 12.70 -9.74
CA VAL A 183 -7.37 14.01 -10.26
C VAL A 183 -5.85 14.13 -10.26
N ILE A 184 -5.18 13.72 -9.18
CA ILE A 184 -3.72 13.71 -9.10
C ILE A 184 -3.14 12.78 -10.16
N ILE A 185 -3.67 11.55 -10.28
CA ILE A 185 -3.20 10.58 -11.28
C ILE A 185 -3.36 11.13 -12.70
N ALA A 186 -4.53 11.69 -13.04
CA ALA A 186 -4.81 12.23 -14.36
C ALA A 186 -4.00 13.50 -14.69
N THR A 187 -3.52 14.23 -13.69
CA THR A 187 -2.68 15.42 -13.89
C THR A 187 -1.25 15.03 -14.31
N TYR A 188 -0.75 13.89 -13.84
CA TYR A 188 0.65 13.48 -14.05
C TYR A 188 0.84 12.25 -14.95
N ASN A 189 -0.23 11.53 -15.28
CA ASN A 189 -0.20 10.40 -16.21
C ASN A 189 -1.15 10.65 -17.39
N ASP A 190 -0.63 10.47 -18.60
CA ASP A 190 -1.46 10.42 -19.80
C ASP A 190 -2.08 9.02 -19.93
N ASP A 191 -3.42 8.92 -19.96
CA ASP A 191 -4.14 7.65 -20.10
C ASP A 191 -3.84 6.93 -21.43
N SER A 192 -3.36 7.66 -22.44
CA SER A 192 -2.89 7.12 -23.74
C SER A 192 -1.44 6.63 -23.70
N GLY A 193 -0.78 6.73 -22.54
CA GLY A 193 0.61 6.37 -22.35
C GLY A 193 0.84 4.85 -22.24
N PRO A 194 2.11 4.42 -22.18
CA PRO A 194 2.49 3.01 -22.11
C PRO A 194 2.02 2.30 -20.83
N MET A 195 1.59 3.03 -19.79
CA MET A 195 1.04 2.45 -18.56
C MET A 195 -0.43 2.07 -18.66
N GLY A 196 -1.14 2.58 -19.68
CA GLY A 196 -2.59 2.43 -19.83
C GLY A 196 -3.37 3.21 -18.76
N GLU A 197 -4.56 2.71 -18.44
CA GLU A 197 -5.44 3.31 -17.42
C GLU A 197 -4.91 2.99 -16.01
N VAL A 198 -4.38 4.01 -15.32
CA VAL A 198 -3.80 3.90 -13.97
C VAL A 198 -4.76 4.41 -12.89
N ARG A 199 -5.97 4.82 -13.28
CA ARG A 199 -6.99 5.35 -12.37
C ARG A 199 -7.43 4.30 -11.36
N VAL A 200 -7.66 4.74 -10.12
CA VAL A 200 -8.18 3.90 -9.05
C VAL A 200 -9.71 3.89 -9.09
N ASP A 201 -10.29 2.69 -9.08
CA ASP A 201 -11.72 2.46 -9.17
C ASP A 201 -12.15 1.36 -8.19
N PRO A 202 -13.08 1.64 -7.27
CA PRO A 202 -13.65 0.64 -6.36
C PRO A 202 -14.28 -0.55 -7.08
N SER A 203 -14.89 -0.35 -8.26
CA SER A 203 -15.54 -1.42 -9.04
C SER A 203 -14.54 -2.42 -9.61
N LYS A 204 -13.30 -2.00 -9.85
CA LYS A 204 -12.17 -2.84 -10.30
C LYS A 204 -11.41 -3.48 -9.13
N GLY A 205 -11.77 -3.16 -7.88
CA GLY A 205 -11.11 -3.66 -6.69
C GLY A 205 -9.74 -3.03 -6.42
N SER A 206 -9.43 -1.87 -7.01
CA SER A 206 -8.16 -1.15 -6.74
C SER A 206 -8.25 -0.21 -5.53
N VAL A 207 -9.40 -0.18 -4.85
CA VAL A 207 -9.63 0.59 -3.63
C VAL A 207 -10.03 -0.38 -2.52
N GLY A 208 -9.20 -0.47 -1.49
CA GLY A 208 -9.51 -1.21 -0.26
C GLY A 208 -10.00 -0.26 0.83
N PHE A 209 -10.87 -0.76 1.70
CA PHE A 209 -11.42 -0.02 2.85
C PHE A 209 -11.19 -0.86 4.11
N GLY A 210 -10.64 -0.26 5.16
CA GLY A 210 -10.50 -0.96 6.44
C GLY A 210 -9.91 -0.11 7.55
N SER A 211 -9.54 -0.79 8.64
CA SER A 211 -8.72 -0.22 9.69
C SER A 211 -7.57 -1.16 9.99
N GLY A 212 -6.37 -0.60 10.09
CA GLY A 212 -5.16 -1.31 10.47
C GLY A 212 -4.93 -1.39 11.98
N LEU A 213 -5.75 -0.72 12.80
CA LEU A 213 -5.66 -0.72 14.27
C LEU A 213 -6.31 -1.96 14.88
#